data_AF-A0A6N6VEH2-F1
#
_entry.id   AF-A0A6N6VEH2-F1
#
_cell.length_a   1.000
_cell.length_b   1.000
_cell.length_c   1.000
_cell.angle_alpha   90.00
_cell.angle_beta   90.00
_cell.angle_gamma   90.00
#
_symmetry.space_group_name_H-M   'P 1'
#
loop_
_entity.id
_entity.type
_entity.pdbx_description
1 polymer ?
#
loop_
_entity_poly.entity_id
_entity_poly.type
_entity_poly.pdbx_seq_one_letter_code
_entity_poly.pdbx_strand_id
1 'polypeptide(L)'
;MTKHKKGSIVAILGLLIIFVVGAIIFFSMVSDQIFFKHVKEEQKIEKLDVTLDKAAKKQIDNYTSQQVSNKNNDAWRDASSTEIKSAIDSSQFIDSDVQKYQFLDLSKYQGIDEKRIKRMLVDRPTLLKHTDDFTKAAKDKHVNEVYLISHALLETGAAKSELSKGVEIDGKKYYNFYGVGALDKDPVKTGAEYAKKHGWDTPQKAIYGGADFIHNHFLKHEDQDTLYSMRWNPKNPGEHQYATDIKWAESNASIIADFYKDMKTEGKYFKLYVYKDDKDHLKK
;
A
#
# COMPACT_ATOMS: atom_id res chain seq x y z
N MET A 1 -8.30 65.89 32.77
CA MET A 1 -8.11 64.50 33.25
C MET A 1 -9.10 63.59 32.55
N THR A 2 -8.66 62.92 31.49
CA THR A 2 -9.44 62.01 30.65
C THR A 2 -9.74 60.71 31.40
N LYS A 3 -11.01 60.48 31.77
CA LYS A 3 -11.49 59.19 32.29
C LYS A 3 -11.43 58.14 31.18
N HIS A 4 -10.38 57.33 31.14
CA HIS A 4 -10.34 56.17 30.24
C HIS A 4 -11.28 55.06 30.75
N LYS A 5 -12.08 54.56 29.81
CA LYS A 5 -13.23 53.64 29.95
C LYS A 5 -12.84 52.27 30.52
N LYS A 6 -13.16 51.98 31.78
CA LYS A 6 -13.08 50.61 32.35
C LYS A 6 -13.88 49.57 31.53
N GLY A 7 -14.98 49.98 30.88
CA GLY A 7 -15.76 49.10 29.99
C GLY A 7 -15.04 48.68 28.70
N SER A 8 -14.03 49.43 28.25
CA SER A 8 -13.28 49.10 27.03
C SER A 8 -12.27 47.97 27.26
N ILE A 9 -11.64 47.91 28.43
CA ILE A 9 -10.63 46.91 28.76
C ILE A 9 -11.27 45.53 28.93
N VAL A 10 -12.42 45.46 29.63
CA VAL A 10 -13.17 44.20 29.82
C VAL A 10 -13.69 43.66 28.48
N ALA A 11 -14.18 44.53 27.59
CA ALA A 11 -14.61 44.13 26.24
C ALA A 11 -13.45 43.63 25.38
N ILE A 12 -12.27 44.28 25.46
CA ILE A 12 -11.06 43.83 24.76
C ILE A 12 -10.59 42.47 25.28
N LEU A 13 -10.58 42.26 26.60
CA LEU A 13 -10.26 40.95 27.20
C LEU A 13 -11.24 39.86 26.77
N GLY A 14 -12.54 40.17 26.74
CA GLY A 14 -13.56 39.24 26.26
C GLY A 14 -13.37 38.85 24.79
N LEU A 15 -13.11 39.84 23.92
CA LEU A 15 -12.80 39.59 22.51
C LEU A 15 -11.51 38.79 22.32
N LEU A 16 -10.49 39.05 23.13
CA LEU A 16 -9.23 38.31 23.08
C LEU A 16 -9.42 36.84 23.48
N ILE A 17 -10.25 36.55 24.49
CA ILE A 17 -10.61 35.17 24.85
C ILE A 17 -11.34 34.49 23.70
N ILE A 18 -12.35 35.14 23.10
CA ILE A 18 -13.08 34.58 21.95
C ILE A 18 -12.13 34.31 20.78
N PHE A 19 -11.22 35.24 20.49
CA PHE A 19 -10.21 35.08 19.43
C PHE A 19 -9.28 33.90 19.71
N VAL A 20 -8.76 33.77 20.94
CA VAL A 20 -7.88 32.66 21.33
C VAL A 20 -8.62 31.33 21.22
N VAL A 21 -9.86 31.24 21.71
CA VAL A 21 -10.69 30.02 21.57
C VAL A 21 -10.92 29.68 20.10
N GLY A 22 -11.27 30.67 19.28
CA GLY A 22 -11.44 30.50 17.84
C GLY A 22 -10.17 30.02 17.15
N ALA A 23 -9.01 30.58 17.52
CA ALA A 23 -7.72 30.17 17.00
C ALA A 23 -7.34 28.74 17.39
N ILE A 24 -7.64 28.32 18.63
CA ILE A 24 -7.42 26.94 19.10
C ILE A 24 -8.30 25.95 18.32
N ILE A 25 -9.59 26.27 18.13
CA ILE A 25 -10.51 25.42 17.35
C ILE A 25 -10.02 25.30 15.90
N PHE A 26 -9.71 26.43 15.27
CA PHE A 26 -9.19 26.45 13.90
C PHE A 26 -7.89 25.64 13.78
N PHE A 27 -6.94 25.86 14.69
CA PHE A 27 -5.68 25.13 14.72
C PHE A 27 -5.91 23.62 14.91
N SER A 28 -6.81 23.24 15.82
CA SER A 28 -7.20 21.84 16.02
C SER A 28 -7.74 21.20 14.74
N MET A 29 -8.50 21.93 13.93
CA MET A 29 -9.07 21.44 12.67
C MET A 29 -8.05 21.24 11.55
N VAL A 30 -6.93 21.97 11.56
CA VAL A 30 -5.87 21.89 10.52
C VAL A 30 -4.61 21.15 10.99
N SER A 31 -4.49 20.89 12.29
CA SER A 31 -3.31 20.25 12.89
C SER A 31 -2.97 18.89 12.27
N ASP A 32 -3.98 18.14 11.81
CA ASP A 32 -3.83 16.83 11.17
C ASP A 32 -3.14 16.91 9.80
N GLN A 33 -3.21 18.07 9.13
CA GLN A 33 -2.53 18.35 7.87
C GLN A 33 -1.13 18.93 8.07
N ILE A 34 -0.82 19.44 9.28
CA ILE A 34 0.47 20.07 9.58
C ILE A 34 1.41 19.03 10.17
N PHE A 35 0.97 18.37 11.25
CA PHE A 35 1.81 17.46 12.03
C PHE A 35 1.77 16.03 11.52
N PHE A 36 2.92 15.38 11.63
CA PHE A 36 3.05 13.94 11.41
C PHE A 36 2.35 13.18 12.53
N LYS A 37 1.49 12.22 12.16
CA LYS A 37 0.83 11.33 13.11
C LYS A 37 1.67 10.09 13.29
N HIS A 38 2.37 10.00 14.41
CA HIS A 38 3.07 8.79 14.78
C HIS A 38 2.11 7.65 15.09
N VAL A 39 2.52 6.45 14.71
CA VAL A 39 1.78 5.22 14.96
C VAL A 39 2.66 4.30 15.79
N LYS A 40 2.10 3.71 16.85
CA LYS A 40 2.81 2.69 17.61
C LYS A 40 2.95 1.44 16.74
N GLU A 41 4.15 1.20 16.26
CA GLU A 41 4.48 0.06 15.41
C GLU A 41 4.32 -1.27 16.16
N GLU A 42 3.78 -2.26 15.48
CA GLU A 42 3.64 -3.64 15.92
C GLU A 42 4.42 -4.54 14.95
N GLN A 43 5.57 -5.02 15.40
CA GLN A 43 6.46 -5.87 14.60
C GLN A 43 6.33 -7.34 15.01
N LYS A 44 6.19 -8.23 14.04
CA LYS A 44 6.42 -9.67 14.18
C LYS A 44 7.76 -10.00 13.54
N ILE A 45 8.63 -10.70 14.25
CA ILE A 45 9.94 -11.13 13.73
C ILE A 45 9.87 -12.61 13.40
N GLU A 46 9.99 -12.94 12.12
CA GLU A 46 10.13 -14.30 11.60
C GLU A 46 11.63 -14.62 11.47
N LYS A 47 12.14 -15.45 12.39
CA LYS A 47 13.52 -15.93 12.35
C LYS A 47 13.62 -17.09 11.36
N LEU A 48 14.45 -16.94 10.33
CA LEU A 48 14.62 -17.94 9.29
C LEU A 48 15.79 -18.86 9.63
N ASP A 49 15.59 -20.17 9.47
CA ASP A 49 16.65 -21.18 9.72
C ASP A 49 17.68 -21.30 8.57
N VAL A 50 17.55 -20.47 7.55
CA VAL A 50 18.45 -20.41 6.39
C VAL A 50 19.32 -19.16 6.45
N THR A 51 20.53 -19.25 5.89
CA THR A 51 21.38 -18.07 5.70
C THR A 51 21.01 -17.33 4.43
N LEU A 52 21.32 -16.04 4.34
CA LEU A 52 21.10 -15.23 3.14
C LEU A 52 21.71 -15.88 1.90
N ASP A 53 22.96 -16.36 2.00
CA ASP A 53 23.65 -17.04 0.88
C ASP A 53 22.92 -18.30 0.39
N LYS A 54 22.37 -19.09 1.33
CA LYS A 54 21.63 -20.31 0.97
C LYS A 54 20.29 -19.97 0.34
N ALA A 55 19.61 -18.93 0.83
CA ALA A 55 18.37 -18.44 0.24
C ALA A 55 18.60 -17.87 -1.16
N ALA A 56 19.60 -17.00 -1.34
CA ALA A 56 19.97 -16.43 -2.64
C ALA A 56 20.35 -17.51 -3.65
N LYS A 57 21.09 -18.56 -3.25
CA LYS A 57 21.39 -19.69 -4.12
C LYS A 57 20.13 -20.41 -4.61
N LYS A 58 19.16 -20.66 -3.72
CA LYS A 58 17.88 -21.25 -4.10
C LYS A 58 17.08 -20.38 -5.08
N GLN A 59 17.24 -19.05 -5.05
CA GLN A 59 16.61 -18.15 -6.02
C GLN A 59 17.24 -18.22 -7.42
N ILE A 60 18.54 -18.51 -7.50
CA ILE A 60 19.25 -18.67 -8.76
C ILE A 60 18.86 -19.98 -9.43
N ASP A 61 18.73 -21.04 -8.63
CA ASP A 61 18.44 -22.40 -9.09
C ASP A 61 16.92 -22.69 -9.22
N ASN A 62 16.05 -21.67 -9.18
CA ASN A 62 14.59 -21.84 -9.20
C ASN A 62 14.01 -21.99 -10.62
N TYR A 63 12.71 -22.26 -10.71
CA TYR A 63 12.00 -22.54 -11.97
C TYR A 63 11.70 -21.30 -12.84
N THR A 64 12.01 -20.08 -12.37
CA THR A 64 11.75 -18.82 -13.08
C THR A 64 13.03 -18.02 -13.28
N SER A 65 13.33 -17.60 -14.52
CA SER A 65 14.46 -16.71 -14.74
C SER A 65 14.21 -15.37 -14.04
N GLN A 66 14.94 -15.08 -12.96
CA GLN A 66 14.86 -13.82 -12.22
C GLN A 66 15.29 -12.68 -13.15
N GLN A 67 14.41 -11.70 -13.36
CA GLN A 67 14.62 -10.62 -14.33
C GLN A 67 14.99 -9.32 -13.64
N VAL A 68 15.67 -8.45 -14.39
CA VAL A 68 15.86 -7.05 -14.03
C VAL A 68 15.81 -6.21 -15.30
N SER A 69 15.26 -5.01 -15.18
CA SER A 69 15.28 -4.02 -16.27
C SER A 69 16.72 -3.64 -16.62
N ASN A 70 17.00 -3.45 -17.90
CA ASN A 70 18.28 -2.90 -18.33
C ASN A 70 18.39 -1.41 -17.93
N LYS A 71 19.58 -0.82 -18.13
CA LYS A 71 19.83 0.58 -17.74
C LYS A 71 18.91 1.60 -18.44
N ASN A 72 18.36 1.26 -19.60
CA ASN A 72 17.53 2.15 -20.41
C ASN A 72 16.03 2.00 -20.11
N ASN A 73 15.64 1.05 -19.26
CA ASN A 73 14.25 0.69 -18.98
C ASN A 73 13.41 0.33 -20.21
N ASP A 74 14.05 -0.24 -21.23
CA ASP A 74 13.39 -0.64 -22.49
C ASP A 74 13.45 -2.15 -22.76
N ALA A 75 14.22 -2.92 -21.98
CA ALA A 75 14.27 -4.38 -22.09
C ALA A 75 14.58 -5.07 -20.76
N TRP A 76 14.09 -6.30 -20.62
CA TRP A 76 14.36 -7.20 -19.50
C TRP A 76 15.59 -8.07 -19.79
N ARG A 77 16.37 -8.38 -18.76
CA ARG A 77 17.45 -9.37 -18.80
C ARG A 77 17.48 -10.21 -17.53
N ASP A 78 18.18 -11.33 -17.60
CA ASP A 78 18.47 -12.14 -16.41
C ASP A 78 19.31 -11.33 -15.39
N ALA A 79 18.91 -11.45 -14.14
CA ALA A 79 19.63 -10.89 -13.00
C ALA A 79 20.85 -11.75 -12.66
N SER A 80 21.97 -11.10 -12.34
CA SER A 80 23.16 -11.78 -11.84
C SER A 80 22.94 -12.30 -10.40
N SER A 81 23.75 -13.27 -9.99
CA SER A 81 23.72 -13.80 -8.61
C SER A 81 23.93 -12.71 -7.55
N THR A 82 24.79 -11.72 -7.83
CA THR A 82 25.02 -10.57 -6.94
C THR A 82 23.80 -9.67 -6.86
N GLU A 83 23.12 -9.41 -7.98
CA GLU A 83 21.89 -8.59 -7.99
C GLU A 83 20.76 -9.28 -7.23
N ILE A 84 20.59 -10.59 -7.42
CA ILE A 84 19.61 -11.39 -6.68
C ILE A 84 19.93 -11.36 -5.17
N LYS A 85 21.20 -11.59 -4.79
CA LYS A 85 21.62 -11.56 -3.38
C LYS A 85 21.37 -10.20 -2.74
N SER A 86 21.64 -9.10 -3.44
CA SER A 86 21.35 -7.76 -2.93
C SER A 86 19.86 -7.49 -2.81
N ALA A 87 19.04 -7.95 -3.76
CA ALA A 87 17.59 -7.70 -3.77
C ALA A 87 16.84 -8.53 -2.71
N ILE A 88 17.39 -9.67 -2.28
CA ILE A 88 16.82 -10.50 -1.21
C ILE A 88 17.41 -10.17 0.18
N ASP A 89 18.45 -9.35 0.30
CA ASP A 89 19.09 -9.02 1.59
C ASP A 89 18.18 -8.14 2.48
N SER A 90 17.35 -8.78 3.31
CA SER A 90 16.38 -8.09 4.16
C SER A 90 17.04 -7.14 5.17
N SER A 91 18.28 -7.40 5.56
CA SER A 91 19.02 -6.55 6.52
C SER A 91 19.23 -5.13 5.99
N GLN A 92 19.32 -4.95 4.66
CA GLN A 92 19.45 -3.64 4.03
C GLN A 92 18.16 -2.82 4.03
N PHE A 93 17.02 -3.48 4.26
CA PHE A 93 15.69 -2.88 4.11
C PHE A 93 15.01 -2.60 5.45
N ILE A 94 15.31 -3.38 6.49
CA ILE A 94 14.61 -3.30 7.79
C ILE A 94 14.70 -1.90 8.41
N ASP A 95 15.87 -1.28 8.35
CA ASP A 95 16.12 0.04 8.95
C ASP A 95 15.93 1.20 7.94
N SER A 96 15.45 0.92 6.73
CA SER A 96 15.19 1.95 5.71
C SER A 96 13.84 2.63 5.94
N ASP A 97 13.79 3.97 5.88
CA ASP A 97 12.53 4.73 5.96
C ASP A 97 11.52 4.37 4.87
N VAL A 98 12.00 3.90 3.71
CA VAL A 98 11.19 3.55 2.55
C VAL A 98 11.08 2.03 2.42
N GLN A 99 12.21 1.33 2.40
CA GLN A 99 12.22 -0.10 2.11
C GLN A 99 11.69 -0.96 3.25
N LYS A 100 11.51 -0.40 4.47
CA LYS A 100 10.78 -1.10 5.54
C LYS A 100 9.34 -1.47 5.15
N TYR A 101 8.73 -0.74 4.21
CA TYR A 101 7.39 -1.05 3.70
C TYR A 101 7.34 -2.33 2.86
N GLN A 102 8.49 -2.91 2.47
CA GLN A 102 8.50 -4.29 1.97
C GLN A 102 8.00 -5.30 3.01
N PHE A 103 8.08 -4.96 4.30
CA PHE A 103 7.66 -5.78 5.43
C PHE A 103 6.30 -5.37 6.01
N LEU A 104 5.61 -4.39 5.41
CA LEU A 104 4.26 -4.03 5.84
C LEU A 104 3.35 -5.26 5.67
N ASP A 105 2.62 -5.61 6.73
CA ASP A 105 1.64 -6.70 6.70
C ASP A 105 0.41 -6.23 5.90
N LEU A 106 0.36 -6.67 4.64
CA LEU A 106 -0.66 -6.31 3.67
C LEU A 106 -2.01 -6.98 3.97
N SER A 107 -2.05 -7.97 4.87
CA SER A 107 -3.28 -8.65 5.30
C SER A 107 -4.00 -7.94 6.45
N LYS A 108 -3.40 -6.88 7.01
CA LYS A 108 -3.97 -6.15 8.15
C LYS A 108 -4.46 -4.76 7.80
N TYR A 109 -5.76 -4.56 8.01
CA TYR A 109 -6.38 -3.24 8.03
C TYR A 109 -5.82 -2.40 9.19
N GLN A 110 -5.31 -1.21 8.90
CA GLN A 110 -4.66 -0.33 9.88
C GLN A 110 -5.66 0.60 10.59
N GLY A 111 -6.68 1.08 9.90
CA GLY A 111 -7.60 2.08 10.43
C GLY A 111 -7.08 3.51 10.31
N ILE A 112 -6.44 3.85 9.19
CA ILE A 112 -6.03 5.22 8.90
C ILE A 112 -7.26 6.12 8.80
N ASP A 113 -7.13 7.35 9.33
CA ASP A 113 -8.19 8.34 9.27
C ASP A 113 -8.60 8.61 7.81
N GLU A 114 -9.89 8.47 7.53
CA GLU A 114 -10.42 8.54 6.18
C GLU A 114 -10.16 9.91 5.52
N LYS A 115 -10.06 11.01 6.30
CA LYS A 115 -9.74 12.32 5.73
C LYS A 115 -8.30 12.37 5.23
N ARG A 116 -7.36 11.65 5.85
CA ARG A 116 -5.98 11.50 5.34
C ARG A 116 -5.98 10.81 3.98
N ILE A 117 -6.73 9.71 3.87
CA ILE A 117 -6.88 8.96 2.61
C ILE A 117 -7.53 9.83 1.52
N LYS A 118 -8.63 10.53 1.85
CA LYS A 118 -9.32 11.43 0.91
C LYS A 118 -8.40 12.54 0.40
N ARG A 119 -7.55 13.12 1.25
CA ARG A 119 -6.57 14.13 0.83
C ARG A 119 -5.52 13.58 -0.14
N MET A 120 -4.99 12.40 0.13
CA MET A 120 -4.06 11.70 -0.78
C MET A 120 -4.71 11.41 -2.15
N LEU A 121 -6.03 11.27 -2.20
CA LEU A 121 -6.80 10.97 -3.41
C LEU A 121 -7.40 12.21 -4.10
N VAL A 122 -7.03 13.44 -3.71
CA VAL A 122 -7.68 14.67 -4.22
C VAL A 122 -7.65 14.79 -5.75
N ASP A 123 -6.55 14.40 -6.38
CA ASP A 123 -6.38 14.46 -7.85
C ASP A 123 -6.93 13.22 -8.59
N ARG A 124 -7.68 12.38 -7.87
CA ARG A 124 -8.15 11.06 -8.32
C ARG A 124 -9.64 10.92 -8.07
N PRO A 125 -10.49 11.63 -8.83
CA PRO A 125 -11.91 11.82 -8.49
C PRO A 125 -12.70 10.52 -8.37
N THR A 126 -12.42 9.52 -9.21
CA THR A 126 -13.09 8.21 -9.14
C THR A 126 -12.77 7.49 -7.83
N LEU A 127 -11.50 7.44 -7.43
CA LEU A 127 -11.09 6.78 -6.19
C LEU A 127 -11.53 7.57 -4.97
N LEU A 128 -11.41 8.91 -5.04
CA LEU A 128 -11.88 9.81 -4.00
C LEU A 128 -13.37 9.57 -3.68
N LYS A 129 -14.21 9.50 -4.72
CA LYS A 129 -15.65 9.22 -4.60
C LYS A 129 -15.94 7.89 -3.90
N HIS A 130 -15.07 6.90 -4.09
CA HIS A 130 -15.23 5.55 -3.57
C HIS A 130 -14.31 5.25 -2.37
N THR A 131 -13.72 6.27 -1.73
CA THR A 131 -12.81 6.07 -0.60
C THR A 131 -13.44 5.21 0.50
N ASP A 132 -14.70 5.47 0.83
CA ASP A 132 -15.45 4.74 1.85
C ASP A 132 -15.66 3.26 1.46
N ASP A 133 -15.83 2.97 0.16
CA ASP A 133 -15.94 1.60 -0.34
C ASP A 133 -14.59 0.87 -0.20
N PHE A 134 -13.48 1.54 -0.52
CA PHE A 134 -12.14 0.99 -0.36
C PHE A 134 -11.79 0.70 1.11
N THR A 135 -12.03 1.65 2.02
CA THR A 135 -11.68 1.48 3.43
C THR A 135 -12.52 0.40 4.10
N LYS A 136 -13.81 0.29 3.76
CA LYS A 136 -14.67 -0.80 4.25
C LYS A 136 -14.29 -2.14 3.64
N ALA A 137 -14.05 -2.22 2.32
CA ALA A 137 -13.61 -3.44 1.68
C ALA A 137 -12.27 -3.93 2.25
N ALA A 138 -11.30 -3.03 2.44
CA ALA A 138 -10.01 -3.34 3.07
C ALA A 138 -10.20 -3.96 4.47
N LYS A 139 -11.06 -3.36 5.29
CA LYS A 139 -11.40 -3.88 6.61
C LYS A 139 -12.09 -5.24 6.55
N ASP A 140 -13.15 -5.37 5.75
CA ASP A 140 -13.99 -6.56 5.67
C ASP A 140 -13.24 -7.76 5.05
N LYS A 141 -12.27 -7.47 4.16
CA LYS A 141 -11.50 -8.46 3.41
C LYS A 141 -10.09 -8.67 3.93
N HIS A 142 -9.74 -8.08 5.08
CA HIS A 142 -8.42 -8.25 5.70
C HIS A 142 -7.29 -7.92 4.69
N VAL A 143 -7.34 -6.69 4.20
CA VAL A 143 -6.31 -6.10 3.34
C VAL A 143 -5.93 -4.75 3.91
N ASN A 144 -4.64 -4.42 3.88
CA ASN A 144 -4.16 -3.09 4.21
C ASN A 144 -4.77 -2.06 3.24
N GLU A 145 -5.40 -1.02 3.76
CA GLU A 145 -6.14 -0.04 2.97
C GLU A 145 -5.24 0.79 2.04
N VAL A 146 -3.98 1.04 2.43
CA VAL A 146 -3.01 1.76 1.59
C VAL A 146 -2.59 0.88 0.43
N TYR A 147 -2.29 -0.38 0.69
CA TYR A 147 -1.97 -1.35 -0.35
C TYR A 147 -3.13 -1.53 -1.32
N LEU A 148 -4.36 -1.74 -0.83
CA LEU A 148 -5.54 -1.91 -1.67
C LEU A 148 -5.74 -0.72 -2.62
N ILE A 149 -5.62 0.50 -2.11
CA ILE A 149 -5.74 1.73 -2.90
C ILE A 149 -4.57 1.88 -3.87
N SER A 150 -3.33 1.61 -3.43
CA SER A 150 -2.13 1.67 -4.28
C SER A 150 -2.22 0.70 -5.46
N HIS A 151 -2.76 -0.50 -5.22
CA HIS A 151 -2.88 -1.52 -6.23
C HIS A 151 -3.93 -1.11 -7.26
N ALA A 152 -5.09 -0.62 -6.80
CA ALA A 152 -6.09 -0.06 -7.71
C ALA A 152 -5.52 1.10 -8.55
N LEU A 153 -4.67 1.95 -7.97
CA LEU A 153 -4.02 3.06 -8.67
C LEU A 153 -3.11 2.58 -9.81
N LEU A 154 -2.27 1.59 -9.56
CA LEU A 154 -1.33 1.06 -10.55
C LEU A 154 -2.07 0.33 -11.67
N GLU A 155 -3.00 -0.56 -11.32
CA GLU A 155 -3.71 -1.41 -12.28
C GLU A 155 -4.65 -0.62 -13.21
N THR A 156 -5.10 0.56 -12.80
CA THR A 156 -6.11 1.32 -13.55
C THR A 156 -5.64 2.69 -14.02
N GLY A 157 -4.34 2.98 -13.91
CA GLY A 157 -3.78 4.29 -14.26
C GLY A 157 -4.46 5.44 -13.51
N ALA A 158 -4.66 5.24 -12.22
CA ALA A 158 -5.47 6.08 -11.33
C ALA A 158 -6.98 6.12 -11.64
N ALA A 159 -7.59 4.95 -11.84
CA ALA A 159 -9.00 4.77 -12.19
C ALA A 159 -9.41 5.53 -13.46
N LYS A 160 -8.47 5.63 -14.41
CA LYS A 160 -8.67 6.22 -15.74
C LYS A 160 -8.88 5.15 -16.82
N SER A 161 -8.52 3.90 -16.52
CA SER A 161 -8.75 2.75 -17.42
C SER A 161 -10.22 2.60 -17.77
N GLU A 162 -10.48 2.07 -18.96
CA GLU A 162 -11.83 1.74 -19.43
C GLU A 162 -12.55 0.79 -18.48
N LEU A 163 -11.83 -0.23 -17.97
CA LEU A 163 -12.31 -1.20 -16.99
C LEU A 163 -12.84 -0.53 -15.70
N SER A 164 -12.11 0.46 -15.16
CA SER A 164 -12.51 1.15 -13.94
C SER A 164 -13.71 2.09 -14.13
N LYS A 165 -13.94 2.58 -15.35
CA LYS A 165 -15.09 3.44 -15.71
C LYS A 165 -16.35 2.63 -16.02
N GLY A 166 -16.20 1.33 -16.20
CA GLY A 166 -17.27 0.39 -16.48
C GLY A 166 -17.44 0.13 -17.97
N VAL A 167 -17.40 -1.14 -18.35
CA VAL A 167 -17.61 -1.62 -19.73
C VAL A 167 -19.04 -2.12 -19.87
N GLU A 168 -19.73 -1.71 -20.94
CA GLU A 168 -21.10 -2.15 -21.21
C GLU A 168 -21.12 -3.50 -21.92
N ILE A 169 -21.82 -4.48 -21.34
CA ILE A 169 -22.05 -5.80 -21.93
C ILE A 169 -23.54 -6.10 -21.77
N ASP A 170 -24.23 -6.34 -22.90
CA ASP A 170 -25.66 -6.66 -22.95
C ASP A 170 -26.55 -5.65 -22.19
N GLY A 171 -26.26 -4.34 -22.33
CA GLY A 171 -27.03 -3.26 -21.71
C GLY A 171 -26.77 -3.05 -20.21
N LYS A 172 -25.77 -3.71 -19.62
CA LYS A 172 -25.34 -3.50 -18.23
C LYS A 172 -23.85 -3.13 -18.16
N LYS A 173 -23.49 -2.19 -17.29
CA LYS A 173 -22.09 -1.85 -17.02
C LYS A 173 -21.47 -2.74 -15.96
N TYR A 174 -20.23 -3.15 -16.19
CA TYR A 174 -19.42 -3.92 -15.25
C TYR A 174 -18.08 -3.24 -15.01
N TYR A 175 -17.65 -3.20 -13.76
CA TYR A 175 -16.49 -2.42 -13.31
C TYR A 175 -15.38 -3.35 -12.83
N ASN A 176 -14.12 -2.94 -13.04
CA ASN A 176 -12.96 -3.65 -12.52
C ASN A 176 -11.86 -2.66 -12.13
N PHE A 177 -11.54 -2.61 -10.83
CA PHE A 177 -10.60 -1.65 -10.25
C PHE A 177 -9.18 -2.17 -10.07
N TYR A 178 -8.94 -3.46 -10.35
CA TYR A 178 -7.66 -4.11 -10.05
C TYR A 178 -7.19 -5.02 -11.20
N GLY A 179 -7.70 -4.79 -12.42
CA GLY A 179 -7.30 -5.57 -13.59
C GLY A 179 -7.59 -7.06 -13.51
N VAL A 180 -8.47 -7.51 -12.59
CA VAL A 180 -8.65 -8.95 -12.32
C VAL A 180 -9.20 -9.66 -13.57
N GLY A 181 -8.47 -10.65 -14.07
CA GLY A 181 -8.85 -11.39 -15.28
C GLY A 181 -8.62 -10.64 -16.59
N ALA A 182 -7.94 -9.49 -16.58
CA ALA A 182 -7.52 -8.78 -17.78
C ALA A 182 -6.25 -9.42 -18.37
N LEU A 183 -6.38 -10.12 -19.50
CA LEU A 183 -5.30 -10.82 -20.19
C LEU A 183 -4.69 -9.96 -21.30
N ASP A 184 -3.37 -9.99 -21.48
CA ASP A 184 -2.60 -9.13 -22.40
C ASP A 184 -3.16 -9.02 -23.82
N LYS A 185 -3.73 -10.11 -24.36
CA LYS A 185 -4.29 -10.14 -25.73
C LYS A 185 -5.48 -9.20 -25.92
N ASP A 186 -6.29 -9.01 -24.88
CA ASP A 186 -7.52 -8.21 -24.90
C ASP A 186 -7.96 -7.88 -23.46
N PRO A 187 -7.21 -7.01 -22.76
CA PRO A 187 -7.36 -6.80 -21.32
C PRO A 187 -8.71 -6.19 -20.94
N VAL A 188 -9.26 -5.32 -21.80
CA VAL A 188 -10.57 -4.69 -21.57
C VAL A 188 -11.69 -5.73 -21.66
N LYS A 189 -11.73 -6.51 -22.75
CA LYS A 189 -12.80 -7.51 -22.92
C LYS A 189 -12.74 -8.57 -21.83
N THR A 190 -11.57 -9.16 -21.63
CA THR A 190 -11.40 -10.27 -20.68
C THR A 190 -11.64 -9.83 -19.23
N GLY A 191 -11.14 -8.64 -18.86
CA GLY A 191 -11.40 -8.05 -17.53
C GLY A 191 -12.87 -7.70 -17.30
N ALA A 192 -13.60 -7.26 -18.32
CA ALA A 192 -15.03 -6.97 -18.24
C ALA A 192 -15.89 -8.24 -18.21
N GLU A 193 -15.54 -9.28 -18.98
CA GLU A 193 -16.17 -10.60 -18.92
C GLU A 193 -15.98 -11.25 -17.54
N TYR A 194 -14.79 -11.10 -16.95
CA TYR A 194 -14.54 -11.53 -15.57
C TYR A 194 -15.45 -10.79 -14.58
N ALA A 195 -15.51 -9.46 -14.67
CA ALA A 195 -16.38 -8.63 -13.84
C ALA A 195 -17.86 -9.01 -13.99
N LYS A 196 -18.33 -9.30 -15.22
CA LYS A 196 -19.68 -9.81 -15.50
C LYS A 196 -19.95 -11.14 -14.82
N LYS A 197 -19.02 -12.09 -14.95
CA LYS A 197 -19.14 -13.42 -14.32
C LYS A 197 -19.26 -13.35 -12.79
N HIS A 198 -18.63 -12.35 -12.17
CA HIS A 198 -18.67 -12.14 -10.72
C HIS A 198 -19.72 -11.12 -10.27
N GLY A 199 -20.57 -10.63 -11.17
CA GLY A 199 -21.66 -9.73 -10.85
C GLY A 199 -21.21 -8.33 -10.38
N TRP A 200 -20.05 -7.86 -10.83
CA TRP A 200 -19.49 -6.55 -10.50
C TRP A 200 -20.15 -5.42 -11.29
N ASP A 201 -21.47 -5.32 -11.16
CA ASP A 201 -22.33 -4.38 -11.89
C ASP A 201 -22.45 -2.99 -11.24
N THR A 202 -21.73 -2.77 -10.13
CA THR A 202 -21.53 -1.46 -9.50
C THR A 202 -20.07 -1.28 -9.10
N PRO A 203 -19.58 -0.04 -8.98
CA PRO A 203 -18.21 0.22 -8.52
C PRO A 203 -17.92 -0.40 -7.15
N GLN A 204 -18.87 -0.28 -6.21
CA GLN A 204 -18.76 -0.87 -4.87
C GLN A 204 -18.54 -2.39 -4.94
N LYS A 205 -19.34 -3.12 -5.73
CA LYS A 205 -19.17 -4.58 -5.87
C LYS A 205 -17.82 -4.94 -6.47
N ALA A 206 -17.33 -4.18 -7.45
CA ALA A 206 -16.01 -4.39 -8.03
C ALA A 206 -14.88 -4.13 -7.02
N ILE A 207 -15.01 -3.10 -6.18
CA ILE A 207 -14.03 -2.79 -5.12
C ILE A 207 -13.97 -3.93 -4.10
N TYR A 208 -15.13 -4.38 -3.60
CA TYR A 208 -15.25 -5.47 -2.64
C TYR A 208 -14.80 -6.81 -3.21
N GLY A 209 -15.23 -7.14 -4.44
CA GLY A 209 -14.88 -8.39 -5.10
C GLY A 209 -13.40 -8.45 -5.48
N GLY A 210 -12.81 -7.33 -5.89
CA GLY A 210 -11.37 -7.26 -6.14
C GLY A 210 -10.55 -7.33 -4.86
N ALA A 211 -10.99 -6.70 -3.75
CA ALA A 211 -10.34 -6.85 -2.45
C ALA A 211 -10.39 -8.31 -1.94
N ASP A 212 -11.53 -8.98 -2.13
CA ASP A 212 -11.69 -10.41 -1.82
C ASP A 212 -10.78 -11.29 -2.67
N PHE A 213 -10.67 -10.98 -3.97
CA PHE A 213 -9.73 -11.66 -4.87
C PHE A 213 -8.28 -11.47 -4.41
N ILE A 214 -7.87 -10.23 -4.11
CA ILE A 214 -6.52 -9.91 -3.64
C ILE A 214 -6.20 -10.69 -2.37
N HIS A 215 -7.11 -10.70 -1.40
CA HIS A 215 -6.91 -11.46 -0.17
C HIS A 215 -6.78 -12.96 -0.47
N ASN A 216 -7.75 -13.55 -1.16
CA ASN A 216 -7.79 -14.99 -1.39
C ASN A 216 -6.66 -15.52 -2.26
N HIS A 217 -6.18 -14.71 -3.21
CA HIS A 217 -5.16 -15.11 -4.16
C HIS A 217 -3.74 -14.82 -3.66
N PHE A 218 -3.55 -13.72 -2.92
CA PHE A 218 -2.21 -13.25 -2.56
C PHE A 218 -1.93 -13.24 -1.07
N LEU A 219 -2.93 -12.97 -0.23
CA LEU A 219 -2.73 -12.72 1.21
C LEU A 219 -3.31 -13.83 2.11
N LYS A 220 -3.85 -14.90 1.51
CA LYS A 220 -4.47 -16.02 2.23
C LYS A 220 -3.44 -16.81 3.03
N HIS A 221 -2.19 -16.83 2.57
CA HIS A 221 -1.11 -17.54 3.24
C HIS A 221 -0.34 -16.56 4.12
N GLU A 222 -0.32 -16.81 5.44
CA GLU A 222 0.42 -16.00 6.42
C GLU A 222 1.93 -15.96 6.15
N ASP A 223 2.44 -16.80 5.26
CA ASP A 223 3.85 -16.85 4.88
C ASP A 223 4.19 -15.89 3.72
N GLN A 224 3.18 -15.23 3.12
CA GLN A 224 3.31 -14.34 1.97
C GLN A 224 2.40 -13.10 2.06
N ASP A 225 2.29 -12.52 3.25
CA ASP A 225 1.45 -11.34 3.52
C ASP A 225 2.22 -10.02 3.51
N THR A 226 3.47 -10.00 3.06
CA THR A 226 4.27 -8.79 2.83
C THR A 226 4.81 -8.77 1.41
N LEU A 227 5.13 -7.60 0.85
CA LEU A 227 5.75 -7.51 -0.48
C LEU A 227 7.05 -8.35 -0.55
N TYR A 228 7.87 -8.31 0.51
CA TYR A 228 9.09 -9.09 0.59
C TYR A 228 8.80 -10.60 0.48
N SER A 229 7.82 -11.09 1.24
CA SER A 229 7.50 -12.52 1.28
C SER A 229 6.73 -13.02 0.06
N MET A 230 5.89 -12.17 -0.54
CA MET A 230 5.28 -12.43 -1.85
C MET A 230 6.35 -12.58 -2.95
N ARG A 231 7.39 -11.74 -2.91
CA ARG A 231 8.45 -11.77 -3.92
C ARG A 231 9.44 -12.90 -3.73
N TRP A 232 9.89 -13.13 -2.49
CA TRP A 232 11.03 -13.99 -2.21
C TRP A 232 10.67 -15.32 -1.56
N ASN A 233 9.50 -15.43 -0.94
CA ASN A 233 9.07 -16.59 -0.15
C ASN A 233 10.17 -17.10 0.78
N PRO A 234 10.59 -16.32 1.80
CA PRO A 234 11.76 -16.64 2.61
C PRO A 234 11.65 -17.96 3.39
N LYS A 235 10.43 -18.47 3.64
CA LYS A 235 10.21 -19.80 4.24
C LYS A 235 10.48 -20.93 3.25
N ASN A 236 10.15 -20.74 1.97
CA ASN A 236 10.45 -21.67 0.88
C ASN A 236 11.11 -20.92 -0.30
N PRO A 237 12.39 -20.50 -0.18
CA PRO A 237 13.01 -19.64 -1.18
C PRO A 237 13.01 -20.28 -2.57
N GLY A 238 12.57 -19.52 -3.57
CA GLY A 238 12.45 -19.95 -4.96
C GLY A 238 11.07 -20.47 -5.35
N GLU A 239 10.17 -20.68 -4.39
CA GLU A 239 8.83 -21.24 -4.63
C GLU A 239 7.73 -20.17 -4.55
N HIS A 240 6.67 -20.34 -5.36
CA HIS A 240 5.45 -19.52 -5.34
C HIS A 240 5.70 -17.99 -5.31
N GLN A 241 6.52 -17.50 -6.23
CA GLN A 241 6.85 -16.07 -6.31
C GLN A 241 5.81 -15.29 -7.11
N TYR A 242 5.46 -14.11 -6.62
CA TYR A 242 4.48 -13.23 -7.28
C TYR A 242 5.00 -12.64 -8.60
N ALA A 243 6.29 -12.34 -8.69
CA ALA A 243 6.89 -11.65 -9.83
C ALA A 243 8.29 -12.17 -10.12
N THR A 244 8.73 -12.02 -11.37
CA THR A 244 10.09 -12.35 -11.82
C THR A 244 11.07 -11.19 -11.68
N ASP A 245 10.59 -9.93 -11.72
CA ASP A 245 11.42 -8.74 -11.52
C ASP A 245 11.97 -8.69 -10.09
N ILE A 246 13.30 -8.70 -9.93
CA ILE A 246 13.96 -8.60 -8.62
C ILE A 246 13.67 -7.25 -7.92
N LYS A 247 13.28 -6.21 -8.65
CA LYS A 247 12.94 -4.88 -8.11
C LYS A 247 11.46 -4.70 -7.81
N TRP A 248 10.64 -5.73 -8.01
CA TRP A 248 9.20 -5.64 -7.78
C TRP A 248 8.85 -5.21 -6.35
N ALA A 249 9.45 -5.83 -5.33
CA ALA A 249 9.16 -5.52 -3.94
C ALA A 249 9.62 -4.10 -3.57
N GLU A 250 10.83 -3.71 -4.00
CA GLU A 250 11.39 -2.37 -3.74
C GLU A 250 10.55 -1.26 -4.38
N SER A 251 10.08 -1.48 -5.61
CA SER A 251 9.27 -0.53 -6.36
C SER A 251 7.91 -0.33 -5.70
N ASN A 252 7.24 -1.43 -5.32
CA ASN A 252 5.94 -1.36 -4.64
C ASN A 252 6.07 -0.76 -3.23
N ALA A 253 7.14 -1.08 -2.49
CA ALA A 253 7.38 -0.49 -1.17
C ALA A 253 7.59 1.02 -1.26
N SER A 254 8.26 1.50 -2.29
CA SER A 254 8.44 2.94 -2.52
C SER A 254 7.11 3.66 -2.73
N ILE A 255 6.21 3.07 -3.52
CA ILE A 255 4.86 3.61 -3.77
C ILE A 255 4.04 3.64 -2.46
N ILE A 256 4.07 2.56 -1.68
CA ILE A 256 3.38 2.50 -0.38
C ILE A 256 3.95 3.56 0.57
N ALA A 257 5.28 3.67 0.66
CA ALA A 257 5.95 4.65 1.52
C ALA A 257 5.56 6.08 1.16
N ASP A 258 5.52 6.42 -0.13
CA ASP A 258 5.09 7.73 -0.61
C ASP A 258 3.64 8.03 -0.21
N PHE A 259 2.73 7.05 -0.29
CA PHE A 259 1.36 7.24 0.19
C PHE A 259 1.26 7.49 1.70
N TYR A 260 2.02 6.75 2.52
CA TYR A 260 2.09 7.02 3.95
C TYR A 260 2.64 8.43 4.25
N LYS A 261 3.69 8.83 3.53
CA LYS A 261 4.30 10.15 3.63
C LYS A 261 3.33 11.27 3.25
N ASP A 262 2.61 11.14 2.14
CA ASP A 262 1.61 12.11 1.68
C ASP A 262 0.46 12.24 2.68
N MET A 263 0.10 11.14 3.35
CA MET A 263 -0.87 11.13 4.43
C MET A 263 -0.32 11.64 5.78
N LYS A 264 0.97 11.97 5.87
CA LYS A 264 1.68 12.38 7.10
C LYS A 264 1.46 11.42 8.26
N THR A 265 1.60 10.13 8.00
CA THR A 265 1.47 9.04 8.98
C THR A 265 2.39 7.89 8.58
N GLU A 266 2.51 6.87 9.41
CA GLU A 266 3.32 5.68 9.12
C GLU A 266 2.53 4.38 9.23
N GLY A 267 3.11 3.30 8.67
CA GLY A 267 2.59 1.95 8.79
C GLY A 267 2.53 1.47 10.23
N LYS A 268 1.61 0.56 10.53
CA LYS A 268 1.46 -0.01 11.88
C LYS A 268 2.01 -1.42 12.01
N TYR A 269 1.55 -2.33 11.16
CA TYR A 269 1.81 -3.76 11.30
C TYR A 269 2.92 -4.17 10.35
N PHE A 270 4.01 -4.69 10.89
CA PHE A 270 5.13 -5.17 10.10
C PHE A 270 5.46 -6.61 10.45
N LYS A 271 5.89 -7.37 9.45
CA LYS A 271 6.44 -8.71 9.61
C LYS A 271 7.83 -8.77 8.98
N LEU A 272 8.84 -8.77 9.84
CA LEU A 272 10.24 -8.77 9.44
C LEU A 272 10.72 -10.20 9.24
N TYR A 273 11.51 -10.43 8.20
CA TYR A 273 12.10 -11.73 7.89
C TYR A 273 13.61 -11.64 8.09
N VAL A 274 14.12 -12.32 9.12
CA VAL A 274 15.52 -12.21 9.55
C VAL A 274 16.25 -13.51 9.27
N TYR A 275 17.25 -13.46 8.40
CA TYR A 275 18.09 -14.61 8.07
C TYR A 275 18.94 -15.06 9.27
N LYS A 276 19.31 -16.35 9.28
CA LYS A 276 20.08 -16.97 10.36
C LYS A 276 21.40 -16.27 10.67
N ASP A 277 22.01 -15.66 9.66
CA ASP A 277 23.29 -14.97 9.71
C ASP A 277 23.19 -13.46 10.00
N ASP A 278 21.97 -12.90 10.09
CA ASP A 278 21.73 -11.49 10.45
C ASP A 278 21.72 -11.30 11.98
N LYS A 279 22.91 -11.21 12.57
CA LYS A 279 23.10 -11.12 14.02
C LYS A 279 22.57 -9.83 14.64
N ASP A 280 22.43 -8.77 13.85
CA ASP A 280 22.02 -7.45 14.34
C ASP A 280 20.52 -7.42 14.55
N HIS A 281 19.75 -7.96 13.61
CA HIS A 281 18.30 -7.99 13.69
C HIS A 281 17.73 -9.17 14.47
N LEU A 282 18.49 -10.26 14.68
CA LEU A 282 18.05 -11.40 15.50
C LEU A 282 17.80 -11.07 16.99
N LYS A 283 18.33 -9.92 17.44
CA LYS A 283 18.24 -9.43 18.82
C LYS A 283 17.09 -8.44 19.04
N LYS A 284 16.40 -8.01 17.98
CA LYS A 284 15.19 -7.18 18.06
C LYS A 284 14.02 -7.98 18.65
#